data_AF-E8KJL1-F1
#
_entry.id   AF-E8KJL1-F1
#
_cell.length_a   1.000
_cell.length_b   1.000
_cell.length_c   1.000
_cell.angle_alpha   90.00
_cell.angle_beta   90.00
_cell.angle_gamma   90.00
#
_symmetry.space_group_name_H-M   'P 1'
#
loop_
_entity.id
_entity.type
_entity.pdbx_description
1 polymer ?
#
loop_
_entity_poly.entity_id
_entity_poly.type
_entity_poly.pdbx_seq_one_letter_code
_entity_poly.pdbx_strand_id
1 'polypeptide(L)'
;MRFIICGVIAIFLPAFILNIFADLPEGFISHSIFIGAVCYVFHLLLSHKLSNYPGKHENLILLPSVIVTYSFSLVVITLFQVTYSVAYFVWHILLVICLDYWSNRMKYSGPNPTIHYIPLGKAKNLEQIPNVNLVKLEEPNQVVSNIQTLVADLYSPKLTDEWERFISKQTLAGVDTYNVR
;
A
#
# COMPACT_ATOMS: atom_id res chain seq x y z
N MET A 1 1.54 -9.27 5.62
CA MET A 1 0.61 -10.12 6.41
C MET A 1 -0.86 -9.77 6.17
N ARG A 2 -1.33 -8.52 6.32
CA ARG A 2 -2.77 -8.17 6.21
C ARG A 2 -3.42 -8.59 4.87
N PHE A 3 -2.76 -8.35 3.74
CA PHE A 3 -3.28 -8.77 2.43
C PHE A 3 -3.46 -10.31 2.33
N ILE A 4 -2.54 -11.10 2.89
CA ILE A 4 -2.66 -12.57 2.86
C ILE A 4 -3.92 -13.04 3.60
N ILE A 5 -4.23 -12.42 4.75
CA ILE A 5 -5.43 -12.72 5.54
C ILE A 5 -6.69 -12.35 4.75
N CYS A 6 -6.71 -11.18 4.12
CA CYS A 6 -7.81 -10.75 3.24
C CYS A 6 -8.05 -11.76 2.09
N GLY A 7 -6.97 -12.27 1.50
CA GLY A 7 -7.03 -13.31 0.47
C GLY A 7 -7.67 -14.61 0.93
N VAL A 8 -7.23 -15.13 2.07
CA VAL A 8 -7.78 -16.36 2.63
C VAL A 8 -9.29 -16.20 2.87
N ILE A 9 -9.70 -15.07 3.44
CA ILE A 9 -11.13 -14.77 3.66
C ILE A 9 -11.87 -14.70 2.31
N ALA A 10 -11.33 -13.98 1.32
CA ALA A 10 -11.97 -13.85 0.01
C ALA A 10 -12.12 -15.17 -0.75
N ILE A 11 -11.21 -16.13 -0.54
CA ILE A 11 -11.25 -17.45 -1.18
C ILE A 11 -12.26 -18.38 -0.49
N PHE A 12 -12.18 -18.52 0.84
CA PHE A 12 -12.99 -19.52 1.55
C PHE A 12 -14.42 -19.07 1.84
N LEU A 13 -14.66 -17.76 2.02
CA LEU A 13 -15.98 -17.27 2.40
C LEU A 13 -17.06 -17.48 1.31
N PRO A 14 -16.81 -17.16 0.02
CA PRO A 14 -17.76 -17.48 -1.05
C PRO A 14 -17.97 -18.98 -1.24
N ALA A 15 -16.90 -19.78 -1.10
CA ALA A 15 -17.00 -21.23 -1.23
C ALA A 15 -17.90 -21.82 -0.14
N PHE A 16 -17.76 -21.35 1.10
CA PHE A 16 -18.59 -21.77 2.22
C PHE A 16 -20.06 -21.38 2.04
N ILE A 17 -20.33 -20.13 1.65
CA ILE A 17 -21.70 -19.64 1.37
C ILE A 17 -22.32 -20.48 0.25
N LEU A 18 -21.61 -20.64 -0.87
CA LEU A 18 -22.17 -21.36 -2.01
C LEU A 18 -22.36 -22.84 -1.72
N ASN A 19 -21.49 -23.50 -0.96
CA ASN A 19 -21.69 -24.89 -0.56
C ASN A 19 -22.95 -25.08 0.30
N ILE A 20 -23.32 -24.09 1.11
CA ILE A 20 -24.54 -24.12 1.93
C ILE A 20 -25.80 -23.86 1.10
N PHE A 21 -25.74 -22.87 0.19
CA PHE A 21 -26.94 -22.36 -0.51
C PHE A 21 -27.19 -23.01 -1.87
N ALA A 22 -26.14 -23.48 -2.52
CA ALA A 22 -26.18 -24.08 -3.84
C ALA A 22 -25.50 -25.45 -3.73
N ASP A 23 -26.31 -26.50 -3.77
CA ASP A 23 -25.86 -27.90 -3.71
C ASP A 23 -25.08 -28.25 -5.00
N LEU A 24 -23.90 -27.66 -5.15
CA LEU A 24 -23.04 -27.74 -6.32
C LEU A 24 -22.22 -29.02 -6.25
N PRO A 25 -21.93 -29.67 -7.40
CA PRO A 25 -21.06 -30.85 -7.41
C PRO A 25 -19.69 -30.53 -6.81
N GLU A 26 -19.15 -31.45 -5.99
CA GLU A 26 -17.90 -31.24 -5.23
C GLU A 26 -16.70 -30.83 -6.10
N GLY A 27 -16.65 -31.29 -7.37
CA GLY A 27 -15.61 -30.93 -8.32
C GLY A 27 -15.64 -29.44 -8.73
N PHE A 28 -16.83 -28.83 -8.84
CA PHE A 28 -16.97 -27.44 -9.29
C PHE A 28 -16.41 -26.45 -8.25
N ILE A 29 -16.66 -26.72 -6.97
CA ILE A 29 -16.18 -25.87 -5.87
C ILE A 29 -14.66 -25.95 -5.79
N SER A 30 -14.10 -27.15 -5.88
CA SER A 30 -12.65 -27.38 -5.81
C SER A 30 -11.88 -26.66 -6.92
N HIS A 31 -12.35 -26.77 -8.17
CA HIS A 31 -11.76 -26.03 -9.29
C HIS A 31 -11.88 -24.51 -9.11
N SER A 32 -13.03 -24.04 -8.64
CA SER A 32 -13.27 -22.60 -8.42
C SER A 32 -12.35 -22.02 -7.34
N ILE A 33 -12.15 -22.74 -6.22
CA ILE A 33 -11.22 -22.35 -5.15
C ILE A 33 -9.79 -22.31 -5.68
N PHE A 34 -9.36 -23.34 -6.41
CA PHE A 34 -8.00 -23.41 -6.95
C PHE A 34 -7.72 -22.25 -7.90
N ILE A 35 -8.62 -21.99 -8.84
CA ILE A 35 -8.45 -20.88 -9.78
C ILE A 35 -8.49 -19.54 -9.02
N GLY A 36 -9.43 -19.35 -8.10
CA GLY A 36 -9.52 -18.13 -7.27
C GLY A 36 -8.24 -17.85 -6.49
N ALA A 37 -7.63 -18.88 -5.90
CA ALA A 37 -6.36 -18.77 -5.19
C ALA A 37 -5.21 -18.34 -6.12
N VAL A 38 -5.10 -18.97 -7.30
CA VAL A 38 -4.10 -18.59 -8.31
C VAL A 38 -4.30 -17.13 -8.76
N CYS A 39 -5.54 -16.74 -9.06
CA CYS A 39 -5.87 -15.35 -9.42
C CYS A 39 -5.44 -14.36 -8.33
N TYR A 40 -5.73 -14.68 -7.07
CA TYR A 40 -5.40 -13.83 -5.95
C TYR A 40 -3.88 -13.68 -5.76
N VAL A 41 -3.12 -14.77 -5.93
CA VAL A 41 -1.65 -14.71 -5.87
C VAL A 41 -1.09 -13.81 -6.98
N PHE A 42 -1.57 -13.94 -8.22
CA PHE A 42 -1.16 -13.06 -9.31
C PHE A 42 -1.52 -11.60 -9.05
N HIS A 43 -2.73 -11.35 -8.54
CA HIS A 43 -3.18 -10.03 -8.12
C HIS A 43 -2.24 -9.43 -7.07
N LEU A 44 -1.91 -10.17 -6.01
CA LEU A 44 -0.98 -9.73 -4.98
C LEU A 44 0.40 -9.36 -5.54
N LEU A 45 0.95 -10.18 -6.43
CA LEU A 45 2.26 -9.91 -7.05
C LEU A 45 2.23 -8.63 -7.89
N LEU A 46 1.15 -8.45 -8.67
CA LEU A 46 0.96 -7.27 -9.50
C LEU A 46 0.76 -6.01 -8.66
N SER A 47 -0.10 -6.06 -7.65
CA SER A 47 -0.34 -4.95 -6.72
C SER A 47 0.92 -4.57 -5.95
N HIS A 48 1.72 -5.54 -5.49
CA HIS A 48 2.98 -5.27 -4.80
C HIS A 48 4.00 -4.57 -5.71
N LYS A 49 4.12 -5.02 -6.96
CA LYS A 49 5.02 -4.38 -7.93
C LYS A 49 4.57 -2.96 -8.25
N LEU A 50 3.26 -2.73 -8.34
CA LEU A 50 2.67 -1.44 -8.63
C LEU A 50 2.72 -0.47 -7.43
N SER A 51 2.61 -0.97 -6.19
CA SER A 51 2.70 -0.14 -4.98
C SER A 51 4.11 0.39 -4.73
N ASN A 52 5.14 -0.27 -5.26
CA ASN A 52 6.53 0.16 -5.11
C ASN A 52 6.89 1.35 -6.02
N TYR A 53 5.96 1.84 -6.86
CA TYR A 53 6.19 3.03 -7.67
C TYR A 53 5.93 4.31 -6.84
N PRO A 54 6.96 5.15 -6.63
CA PRO A 54 6.82 6.37 -5.85
C PRO A 54 5.86 7.36 -6.52
N GLY A 55 5.04 8.06 -5.73
CA GLY A 55 4.21 9.17 -6.19
C GLY A 55 2.82 8.83 -6.74
N LYS A 56 2.32 7.60 -6.54
CA LYS A 56 0.96 7.22 -6.96
C LYS A 56 0.04 6.96 -5.77
N HIS A 57 -1.21 7.42 -5.87
CA HIS A 57 -2.25 7.07 -4.92
C HIS A 57 -2.50 5.56 -4.99
N GLU A 58 -2.11 4.82 -3.94
CA GLU A 58 -2.21 3.36 -3.90
C GLU A 58 -3.64 2.86 -4.18
N ASN A 59 -4.66 3.64 -3.78
CA ASN A 59 -6.08 3.34 -4.06
C ASN A 59 -6.43 3.23 -5.55
N LEU A 60 -5.81 4.05 -6.41
CA LEU A 60 -6.15 4.08 -7.84
C LEU A 60 -5.54 2.91 -8.61
N ILE A 61 -4.57 2.20 -8.03
CA ILE A 61 -3.86 1.12 -8.70
C ILE A 61 -4.45 -0.27 -8.38
N LEU A 62 -5.17 -0.39 -7.26
CA LEU A 62 -5.79 -1.66 -6.84
C LEU A 62 -6.83 -2.17 -7.85
N LEU A 63 -7.71 -1.28 -8.34
CA LEU A 63 -8.76 -1.65 -9.29
C LEU A 63 -8.20 -2.16 -10.62
N PRO A 64 -7.24 -1.48 -11.28
CA PRO A 64 -6.58 -2.00 -12.47
C PRO A 64 -5.93 -3.38 -12.27
N SER A 65 -5.30 -3.64 -11.11
CA SER A 65 -4.69 -4.95 -10.86
C SER A 65 -5.72 -6.08 -10.79
N VAL A 66 -6.87 -5.84 -10.17
CA VAL A 66 -7.98 -6.82 -10.17
C VAL A 66 -8.49 -7.02 -11.59
N ILE A 67 -8.76 -5.94 -12.33
CA ILE A 67 -9.30 -6.07 -13.70
C ILE A 67 -8.35 -6.90 -14.58
N VAL A 68 -7.06 -6.57 -14.60
CA VAL A 68 -6.07 -7.28 -15.44
C VAL A 68 -5.96 -8.75 -15.07
N THR A 69 -5.85 -9.07 -13.78
CA THR A 69 -5.63 -10.45 -13.32
C THR A 69 -6.86 -11.34 -13.52
N TYR A 70 -8.06 -10.81 -13.27
CA TYR A 70 -9.29 -11.57 -13.45
C TYR A 70 -9.71 -11.67 -14.93
N SER A 71 -9.50 -10.62 -15.73
CA SER A 71 -9.71 -10.71 -17.19
C SER A 71 -8.77 -11.74 -17.81
N PHE A 72 -7.49 -11.75 -17.42
CA PHE A 72 -6.54 -12.76 -17.89
C PHE A 72 -6.98 -14.17 -17.50
N SER A 73 -7.40 -14.35 -16.25
CA SER A 73 -7.84 -15.66 -15.75
C SER A 73 -9.12 -16.14 -16.45
N LEU A 74 -10.04 -15.23 -16.79
CA LEU A 74 -11.24 -15.55 -17.57
C LEU A 74 -10.86 -16.07 -18.97
N VAL A 75 -9.88 -15.45 -19.63
CA VAL A 75 -9.35 -15.94 -20.92
C VAL A 75 -8.75 -17.35 -20.78
N VAL A 76 -8.00 -17.62 -19.71
CA VAL A 76 -7.45 -18.96 -19.47
C VAL A 76 -8.57 -19.97 -19.25
N ILE A 77 -9.55 -19.67 -18.39
CA ILE A 77 -10.68 -20.57 -18.11
C ILE A 77 -11.46 -20.90 -19.39
N THR A 78 -11.70 -19.92 -20.26
CA THR A 78 -12.43 -20.13 -21.52
C THR A 78 -11.63 -20.95 -22.53
N LEU A 79 -10.31 -20.75 -22.62
CA LEU A 79 -9.44 -21.53 -23.50
C LEU A 79 -9.33 -23.00 -23.07
N PHE A 80 -9.24 -23.27 -21.77
CA PHE A 80 -9.12 -24.62 -21.23
C PHE A 80 -10.48 -25.29 -20.94
N GLN A 81 -11.59 -24.59 -21.21
CA GLN A 81 -12.97 -25.06 -20.98
C GLN A 81 -13.18 -25.64 -19.56
N VAL A 82 -12.56 -25.02 -18.55
CA VAL A 82 -12.66 -25.50 -17.18
C VAL A 82 -14.06 -25.21 -16.64
N THR A 83 -14.66 -26.19 -15.98
CA THR A 83 -15.95 -26.02 -15.30
C THR A 83 -15.76 -25.24 -14.00
N TYR A 84 -16.51 -24.16 -13.84
CA TYR A 84 -16.43 -23.28 -12.67
C TYR A 84 -17.79 -22.69 -12.31
N SER A 85 -17.91 -22.19 -11.09
CA SER A 85 -19.11 -21.45 -10.66
C SER A 85 -18.94 -19.96 -10.95
N VAL A 86 -19.78 -19.43 -11.85
CA VAL A 86 -19.84 -17.98 -12.13
C VAL A 86 -20.20 -17.21 -10.86
N ALA A 87 -21.13 -17.73 -10.06
CA ALA A 87 -21.53 -17.13 -8.79
C ALA A 87 -20.34 -17.00 -7.83
N TYR A 88 -19.48 -18.03 -7.75
CA TYR A 88 -18.27 -17.98 -6.92
C TYR A 88 -17.35 -16.84 -7.35
N PHE A 89 -17.07 -16.72 -8.65
CA PHE A 89 -16.17 -15.69 -9.17
C PHE A 89 -16.68 -14.28 -8.92
N VAL A 90 -17.98 -14.03 -9.10
CA VAL A 90 -18.58 -12.73 -8.85
C VAL A 90 -18.41 -12.34 -7.38
N TRP A 91 -18.76 -13.23 -6.45
CA TRP A 91 -18.61 -12.99 -5.01
C TRP A 91 -17.14 -12.83 -4.59
N HIS A 92 -16.26 -13.66 -5.14
CA HIS A 92 -14.83 -13.60 -4.89
C HIS A 92 -14.23 -12.26 -5.32
N ILE A 93 -14.52 -11.78 -6.54
CA ILE A 93 -14.04 -10.48 -7.05
C ILE A 93 -14.52 -9.34 -6.15
N LEU A 94 -15.81 -9.33 -5.79
CA LEU A 94 -16.39 -8.30 -4.93
C LEU A 94 -15.70 -8.27 -3.55
N LEU A 95 -15.47 -9.43 -2.93
CA LEU A 95 -14.77 -9.51 -1.65
C LEU A 95 -13.32 -9.04 -1.75
N VAL A 96 -12.59 -9.40 -2.80
CA VAL A 96 -11.21 -8.93 -3.00
C VAL A 96 -11.17 -7.42 -3.08
N ILE A 97 -12.04 -6.79 -3.89
CA ILE A 97 -12.10 -5.34 -4.01
C ILE A 97 -12.44 -4.68 -2.66
N CYS A 98 -13.47 -5.18 -1.96
CA CYS A 98 -13.89 -4.62 -0.68
C CYS A 98 -12.81 -4.75 0.40
N LEU A 99 -12.18 -5.93 0.52
CA LEU A 99 -11.16 -6.18 1.53
C LEU A 99 -9.86 -5.45 1.23
N ASP A 100 -9.45 -5.33 -0.03
CA ASP A 100 -8.27 -4.56 -0.40
C ASP A 100 -8.50 -3.05 -0.17
N TYR A 101 -9.68 -2.54 -0.50
CA TYR A 101 -10.04 -1.15 -0.21
C TYR A 101 -10.06 -0.88 1.31
N TRP A 102 -10.67 -1.77 2.09
CA TRP A 102 -10.71 -1.68 3.55
C TRP A 102 -9.32 -1.75 4.17
N SER A 103 -8.51 -2.73 3.74
CA SER A 103 -7.10 -2.87 4.13
C SER A 103 -6.35 -1.57 3.81
N ASN A 104 -6.48 -1.02 2.60
CA ASN A 104 -5.74 0.19 2.27
C ASN A 104 -6.18 1.40 3.10
N ARG A 105 -7.48 1.56 3.32
CA ARG A 105 -8.01 2.63 4.18
C ARG A 105 -7.45 2.55 5.60
N MET A 106 -7.38 1.35 6.18
CA MET A 106 -6.75 1.14 7.48
C MET A 106 -5.24 1.44 7.50
N LYS A 107 -4.53 1.34 6.37
CA LYS A 107 -3.11 1.75 6.29
C LYS A 107 -2.97 3.25 6.50
N TYR A 108 -3.85 4.04 5.88
CA TYR A 108 -3.83 5.50 5.98
C TYR A 108 -4.48 6.05 7.25
N SER A 109 -5.13 5.21 8.06
CA SER A 109 -5.63 5.57 9.39
C SER A 109 -4.60 5.40 10.52
N GLY A 110 -3.34 5.05 10.20
CA GLY A 110 -2.25 5.06 11.17
C GLY A 110 -1.88 6.47 11.64
N PRO A 111 -1.02 6.61 12.68
CA PRO A 111 -0.54 7.91 13.12
C PRO A 111 0.15 8.63 11.96
N ASN A 112 -0.18 9.92 11.77
CA ASN A 112 0.43 10.75 10.75
C ASN A 112 1.97 10.65 10.83
N PRO A 113 2.68 10.51 9.69
CA PRO A 113 4.13 10.44 9.70
C PRO A 113 4.68 11.68 10.40
N THR A 114 5.67 11.48 11.28
CA THR A 114 6.34 12.59 11.96
C THR A 114 7.55 13.02 11.14
N ILE A 115 7.50 14.24 10.62
CA ILE A 115 8.54 14.83 9.79
C ILE A 115 9.24 15.92 10.60
N HIS A 116 10.56 15.80 10.74
CA HIS A 116 11.37 16.85 11.34
C HIS A 116 11.82 17.81 10.26
N TYR A 117 11.70 19.12 10.49
CA TYR A 117 12.14 20.11 9.52
C TYR A 117 13.02 21.18 10.14
N ILE A 118 13.97 21.66 9.34
CA ILE A 118 14.84 22.78 9.69
C ILE A 118 14.15 24.06 9.18
N PRO A 119 13.76 25.01 10.07
CA PRO A 119 12.99 26.20 9.71
C PRO A 119 13.86 27.28 9.03
N LEU A 120 14.59 26.90 7.98
CA LEU A 120 15.45 27.77 7.18
C LEU A 120 14.96 27.84 5.73
N GLY A 121 15.18 28.98 5.08
CA GLY A 121 14.80 29.17 3.68
C GLY A 121 13.32 28.84 3.39
N LYS A 122 13.10 28.04 2.35
CA LYS A 122 11.77 27.60 1.89
C LYS A 122 11.09 26.62 2.85
N ALA A 123 11.86 25.92 3.68
CA ALA A 123 11.33 24.97 4.66
C ALA A 123 10.54 25.64 5.80
N LYS A 124 10.63 26.98 5.96
CA LYS A 124 9.78 27.73 6.91
C LYS A 124 8.27 27.60 6.63
N ASN A 125 7.89 27.43 5.37
CA ASN A 125 6.48 27.36 4.99
C ASN A 125 5.89 25.94 5.11
N LEU A 126 6.66 24.96 5.59
CA LEU A 126 6.22 23.57 5.71
C LEU A 126 5.11 23.38 6.75
N GLU A 127 4.96 24.28 7.71
CA GLU A 127 3.97 24.21 8.82
C GLU A 127 2.51 24.03 8.34
N GLN A 128 2.22 24.20 7.06
CA GLN A 128 0.88 24.16 6.48
C GLN A 128 0.48 22.83 5.83
N ILE A 129 1.30 21.77 5.92
CA ILE A 129 0.97 20.49 5.27
C ILE A 129 -0.06 19.71 6.11
N PRO A 130 -1.27 19.44 5.59
CA PRO A 130 -2.27 18.63 6.30
C PRO A 130 -1.84 17.15 6.37
N ASN A 131 -2.29 16.45 7.42
CA ASN A 131 -2.06 15.01 7.66
C ASN A 131 -0.60 14.58 7.90
N VAL A 132 0.24 15.49 8.40
CA VAL A 132 1.62 15.20 8.81
C VAL A 132 1.85 15.82 10.18
N ASN A 133 2.56 15.11 11.07
CA ASN A 133 3.02 15.70 12.32
C ASN A 133 4.38 16.38 12.08
N LEU A 134 4.41 17.71 12.09
CA LEU A 134 5.61 18.48 11.80
C LEU A 134 6.30 18.89 13.09
N VAL A 135 7.55 18.49 13.24
CA VAL A 135 8.39 18.85 14.39
C VAL A 135 9.49 19.78 13.92
N LYS A 136 9.42 21.03 14.40
CA LYS A 136 10.43 22.04 14.13
C LYS A 136 11.70 21.73 14.92
N LEU A 137 12.85 21.72 14.24
CA LEU A 137 14.16 21.70 14.90
C LEU A 137 14.63 23.14 15.09
N GLU A 138 14.79 23.56 16.34
CA GLU A 138 15.21 24.94 16.63
C GLU A 138 16.72 25.09 16.62
N GLU A 139 17.44 24.03 16.99
CA GLU A 139 18.89 24.04 17.14
C GLU A 139 19.57 22.84 16.46
N PRO A 140 20.79 23.00 15.88
CA PRO A 140 21.54 21.92 15.25
C PRO A 140 21.94 20.78 16.20
N ASN A 141 22.00 21.05 17.51
CA ASN A 141 22.41 20.06 18.51
C ASN A 141 21.23 19.51 19.32
N GLN A 142 19.99 19.79 18.90
CA GLN A 142 18.80 19.31 19.59
C GLN A 142 18.79 17.77 19.59
N VAL A 143 18.82 17.18 20.78
CA VAL A 143 18.74 15.72 20.95
C VAL A 143 17.29 15.31 20.74
N VAL A 144 16.95 14.98 19.50
CA VAL A 144 15.65 14.40 19.18
C VAL A 144 15.83 12.90 18.98
N SER A 145 15.18 12.13 19.84
CA SER A 145 15.15 10.67 19.72
C SER A 145 14.27 10.26 18.54
N ASN A 146 14.76 9.34 17.72
CA ASN A 146 13.97 8.66 16.67
C ASN A 146 13.54 9.55 15.48
N ILE A 147 14.46 10.38 14.97
CA ILE A 147 14.26 11.07 13.69
C ILE A 147 14.24 10.02 12.57
N GLN A 148 13.10 9.86 11.89
CA GLN A 148 12.99 8.96 10.72
C GLN A 148 13.11 9.74 9.40
N THR A 149 12.54 10.94 9.37
CA THR A 149 12.53 11.80 8.18
C THR A 149 12.92 13.22 8.56
N LEU A 150 13.88 13.77 7.82
CA LEU A 150 14.40 15.13 7.95
C LEU A 150 14.17 15.92 6.65
N VAL A 151 13.60 17.12 6.75
CA VAL A 151 13.36 18.00 5.61
C VAL A 151 14.08 19.33 5.83
N ALA A 152 14.85 19.77 4.83
CA ALA A 152 15.61 21.01 4.90
C ALA A 152 15.66 21.72 3.54
N ASP A 153 15.94 23.02 3.55
CA ASP A 153 16.35 23.76 2.36
C ASP A 153 17.88 23.79 2.33
N LEU A 154 18.48 22.82 1.63
CA LEU A 154 19.93 22.65 1.52
C LEU A 154 20.61 23.78 0.74
N TYR A 155 19.82 24.57 -0.01
CA TYR A 155 20.32 25.72 -0.77
C TYR A 155 20.09 27.04 -0.05
N SER A 156 19.60 27.00 1.20
CA SER A 156 19.36 28.23 1.94
C SER A 156 20.69 28.92 2.26
N PRO A 157 20.85 30.21 1.93
CA PRO A 157 22.04 30.97 2.34
C PRO A 157 22.12 31.19 3.86
N LYS A 158 21.08 30.79 4.61
CA LYS A 158 21.02 30.84 6.08
C LYS A 158 21.41 29.50 6.73
N LEU A 159 21.78 28.50 5.94
CA LEU A 159 22.28 27.22 6.43
C LEU A 159 23.71 27.43 6.94
N THR A 160 23.93 27.19 8.24
CA THR A 160 25.26 27.29 8.86
C THR A 160 25.98 25.95 8.81
N ASP A 161 27.30 25.96 8.94
CA ASP A 161 28.14 24.75 8.98
C ASP A 161 27.67 23.74 10.05
N GLU A 162 27.13 24.24 11.18
CA GLU A 162 26.56 23.39 12.23
C GLU A 162 25.33 22.61 11.75
N TRP A 163 24.45 23.27 10.99
CA TRP A 163 23.30 22.61 10.37
C TRP A 163 23.71 21.60 9.31
N GLU A 164 24.70 21.92 8.47
CA GLU A 164 25.23 20.98 7.47
C GLU A 164 25.81 19.73 8.13
N ARG A 165 26.56 19.90 9.23
CA ARG A 165 27.12 18.80 10.00
C ARG A 165 26.04 17.96 10.68
N PHE A 166 25.00 18.60 11.22
CA PHE A 166 23.84 17.90 11.78
C PHE A 166 23.14 17.05 10.73
N ILE A 167 22.78 17.64 9.58
CA ILE A 167 22.10 16.96 8.48
C ILE A 167 22.93 15.76 8.04
N SER A 168 24.22 15.98 7.77
CA SER A 168 25.15 14.91 7.36
C SER A 168 25.20 13.76 8.36
N LYS A 169 25.24 14.06 9.66
CA LYS A 169 25.24 13.05 10.73
C LYS A 169 23.95 12.24 10.75
N GLN A 170 22.79 12.87 10.56
CA GLN A 170 21.51 12.18 10.50
C GLN A 170 21.39 11.32 9.22
N THR A 171 21.80 11.86 8.07
CA THR A 171 21.81 11.10 6.82
C THR A 171 22.70 9.85 6.93
N LEU A 172 23.89 9.98 7.53
CA LEU A 172 24.79 8.84 7.79
C LEU A 172 24.21 7.83 8.79
N ALA A 173 23.33 8.27 9.69
CA ALA A 173 22.61 7.40 10.62
C ALA A 173 21.40 6.68 9.98
N GLY A 174 21.15 6.88 8.69
CA GLY A 174 20.05 6.23 7.95
C GLY A 174 18.72 7.00 8.01
N VAL A 175 18.75 8.29 8.34
CA VAL A 175 17.57 9.15 8.32
C VAL A 175 17.27 9.61 6.89
N ASP A 176 16.02 9.44 6.45
CA ASP A 176 15.57 9.89 5.12
C ASP A 176 15.60 11.42 5.07
N THR A 177 16.52 11.98 4.28
CA THR A 177 16.75 13.42 4.20
C THR A 177 16.25 13.96 2.86
N TYR A 178 15.30 14.90 2.89
CA TYR A 178 14.70 15.50 1.70
C TYR A 178 15.00 17.00 1.60
N ASN A 179 15.29 17.45 0.39
CA ASN A 179 15.46 18.86 0.09
C ASN A 179 14.15 19.49 -0.41
N VAL A 180 13.72 20.58 0.22
CA VAL A 180 12.63 21.43 -0.29
C VAL A 180 13.14 22.24 -1.48
N ARG A 181 12.40 22.23 -2.59
CA ARG A 181 12.67 23.08 -3.75
C ARG A 181 11.62 24.17 -3.89
#